data_AF-A0AAC9W5H4-F1
#
_entry.id   AF-A0AAC9W5H4-F1
#
_cell.length_a   1.000
_cell.length_b   1.000
_cell.length_c   1.000
_cell.angle_alpha   90.00
_cell.angle_beta   90.00
_cell.angle_gamma   90.00
#
_symmetry.space_group_name_H-M   'P 1'
#
loop_
_entity.id
_entity.type
_entity.pdbx_description
1 polymer ?
#
loop_
_entity_poly.entity_id
_entity_poly.type
_entity_poly.pdbx_seq_one_letter_code
_entity_poly.pdbx_strand_id
1 'polypeptide(L)'
;MNTYLLEVNNFKKRYELISKLRVIIIFEPGELISRGISELYTSIIDVKEIKHNSYQLTVNSSKFILFPWYNPQLSITPTNITNGNSTMVNVKIYGFSNFSDDYYGEYMLPKKILNIGEELIFKNTGAYSMSMRSIFQLLEYPDIIYLE
;
A
#
# COMPACT_ATOMS: atom_id res chain seq x y z
N MET A 1 28.74 21.72 -53.06
CA MET A 1 28.45 20.36 -52.56
C MET A 1 27.02 20.36 -52.06
N ASN A 2 26.16 19.48 -52.59
CA ASN A 2 24.71 19.53 -52.34
C ASN A 2 24.41 19.07 -50.90
N THR A 3 24.07 20.01 -50.02
CA THR A 3 23.81 19.81 -48.58
C THR A 3 22.74 18.75 -48.33
N TYR A 4 21.75 18.64 -49.21
CA TYR A 4 20.73 17.59 -49.14
C TYR A 4 21.30 16.17 -49.30
N LEU A 5 22.22 15.98 -50.26
CA LEU A 5 22.86 14.67 -50.46
C LEU A 5 23.77 14.28 -49.29
N LEU A 6 24.40 15.26 -48.65
CA LEU A 6 25.21 15.03 -47.45
C LEU A 6 24.32 14.58 -46.27
N GLU A 7 23.20 15.26 -46.05
CA GLU A 7 22.19 14.92 -45.02
C GLU A 7 21.64 13.49 -45.22
N VAL A 8 21.26 13.14 -46.44
CA VAL A 8 20.74 11.80 -46.78
C VAL A 8 21.78 10.72 -46.51
N ASN A 9 23.04 10.96 -46.85
CA ASN A 9 24.13 10.00 -46.60
C ASN A 9 24.46 9.87 -45.10
N ASN A 10 24.41 10.97 -44.36
CA ASN A 10 24.58 10.96 -42.90
C ASN A 10 23.43 10.23 -42.19
N PHE A 11 22.20 10.38 -42.68
CA PHE A 11 21.06 9.61 -42.19
C PHE A 11 21.23 8.10 -42.43
N LYS A 12 21.58 7.69 -43.65
CA LYS A 12 21.82 6.27 -43.97
C LYS A 12 22.88 5.64 -43.07
N LYS A 13 24.00 6.32 -42.85
CA LYS A 13 25.07 5.85 -41.95
C LYS A 13 24.57 5.67 -40.51
N ARG A 14 23.80 6.63 -39.98
CA ARG A 14 23.22 6.53 -38.62
C ARG A 14 22.21 5.39 -38.53
N TYR A 15 21.36 5.23 -39.55
CA TYR A 15 20.37 4.16 -39.60
C TYR A 15 21.02 2.77 -39.68
N GLU A 16 22.05 2.59 -40.51
CA GLU A 16 22.82 1.34 -40.57
C GLU A 16 23.53 1.02 -39.24
N LEU A 17 24.01 2.05 -38.54
CA LEU A 17 24.62 1.86 -37.23
C LEU A 17 23.59 1.38 -36.21
N ILE A 18 22.44 2.07 -36.13
CA ILE A 18 21.35 1.76 -35.18
C ILE A 18 20.71 0.41 -35.48
N SER A 19 20.46 0.09 -36.74
CA SER A 19 19.84 -1.19 -37.15
C SER A 19 20.74 -2.41 -36.90
N LYS A 20 22.05 -2.21 -36.77
CA LYS A 20 23.02 -3.26 -36.39
C LYS A 20 23.26 -3.34 -34.88
N LEU A 21 22.77 -2.38 -34.09
CA LEU A 21 22.84 -2.48 -32.64
C LEU A 21 21.87 -3.57 -32.18
N ARG A 22 22.42 -4.61 -31.56
CA ARG A 22 21.62 -5.56 -30.80
C ARG A 22 21.16 -4.85 -29.52
N VAL A 23 19.96 -4.31 -29.55
CA VAL A 23 19.37 -3.65 -28.38
C VAL A 23 19.05 -4.71 -27.34
N ILE A 24 19.62 -4.57 -26.15
CA ILE A 24 19.21 -5.31 -24.95
C ILE A 24 18.22 -4.40 -24.22
N ILE A 25 17.00 -4.91 -24.02
CA ILE A 25 15.98 -4.23 -23.22
C ILE A 25 16.04 -4.85 -21.82
N ILE A 26 16.21 -4.01 -20.80
CA ILE A 26 16.24 -4.42 -19.39
C ILE A 26 14.99 -3.85 -18.72
N PHE A 27 14.29 -4.68 -17.95
CA PHE A 27 13.15 -4.29 -17.14
C PHE A 27 13.54 -4.36 -15.66
N GLU A 28 13.18 -3.33 -14.87
CA GLU A 28 13.47 -3.24 -13.43
C GLU A 28 12.18 -3.09 -12.60
N PRO A 29 11.29 -4.10 -12.60
CA PRO A 29 9.98 -3.98 -12.00
C PRO A 29 10.03 -4.10 -10.46
N GLY A 30 10.21 -3.00 -9.74
CA GLY A 30 10.24 -3.00 -8.26
C GLY A 30 8.88 -3.33 -7.61
N GLU A 31 7.87 -2.49 -7.85
CA GLU A 31 6.54 -2.62 -7.26
C GLU A 31 5.82 -3.90 -7.70
N LEU A 32 5.91 -4.25 -8.98
CA LEU A 32 5.23 -5.42 -9.54
C LEU A 32 5.72 -6.73 -8.88
N ILE A 33 6.97 -6.78 -8.45
CA ILE A 33 7.51 -7.93 -7.72
C ILE A 33 7.06 -7.92 -6.25
N SER A 34 7.09 -6.76 -5.60
CA SER A 34 6.98 -6.67 -4.14
C SER A 34 5.59 -6.33 -3.60
N ARG A 35 4.67 -5.79 -4.40
CA ARG A 35 3.39 -5.28 -3.89
C ARG A 35 2.52 -6.38 -3.28
N GLY A 36 2.28 -7.46 -4.02
CA GLY A 36 1.30 -8.49 -3.65
C GLY A 36 1.82 -9.60 -2.71
N ILE A 37 3.08 -9.53 -2.27
CA ILE A 37 3.73 -10.61 -1.51
C ILE A 37 3.72 -10.40 0.00
N SER A 38 3.23 -9.26 0.49
CA SER A 38 3.14 -9.02 1.93
C SER A 38 1.84 -8.34 2.34
N GLU A 39 1.52 -8.56 3.60
CA GLU A 39 0.36 -8.00 4.29
C GLU A 39 0.83 -7.40 5.61
N LEU A 40 0.14 -6.35 6.07
CA LEU A 40 0.33 -5.78 7.40
C LEU A 40 -0.81 -6.26 8.29
N TYR A 41 -0.44 -6.95 9.36
CA TYR A 41 -1.33 -7.37 10.43
C TYR A 41 -1.30 -6.30 11.51
N THR A 42 -2.48 -5.81 11.92
CA THR A 42 -2.62 -4.77 12.94
C THR A 42 -3.81 -5.11 13.83
N SER A 43 -3.79 -4.66 15.08
CA SER A 43 -4.85 -4.92 16.06
C SER A 43 -5.56 -3.63 16.42
N ILE A 44 -6.87 -3.72 16.63
CA ILE A 44 -7.68 -2.62 17.16
C ILE A 44 -7.25 -2.37 18.61
N ILE A 45 -6.86 -1.13 18.93
CA ILE A 45 -6.48 -0.72 20.29
C ILE A 45 -7.51 0.19 20.96
N ASP A 46 -8.35 0.86 20.17
CA ASP A 46 -9.44 1.69 20.66
C ASP A 46 -10.62 1.72 19.69
N VAL A 47 -11.83 1.83 20.25
CA VAL A 47 -13.10 1.86 19.51
C VAL A 47 -13.98 2.97 20.08
N LYS A 48 -14.36 3.92 19.22
CA LYS A 48 -15.22 5.03 19.61
C LYS A 48 -16.42 5.14 18.67
N GLU A 49 -17.63 5.08 19.21
CA GLU A 49 -18.83 5.43 18.44
C GLU A 49 -18.90 6.96 18.27
N ILE A 50 -18.98 7.43 17.02
CA ILE A 50 -19.05 8.86 16.68
C ILE A 50 -20.50 9.29 16.52
N LYS A 51 -21.30 8.45 15.85
CA LYS A 51 -22.73 8.61 15.58
C LYS A 51 -23.36 7.22 15.51
N HIS A 52 -24.68 7.16 15.51
CA HIS A 52 -25.40 5.90 15.36
C HIS A 52 -24.88 5.10 14.14
N ASN A 53 -24.38 3.88 14.38
CA ASN A 53 -23.77 2.99 13.37
C ASN A 53 -22.56 3.58 12.63
N SER A 54 -21.83 4.51 13.25
CA SER A 54 -20.57 5.06 12.74
C SER A 54 -19.50 5.06 13.82
N TYR A 55 -18.40 4.39 13.55
CA TYR A 55 -17.33 4.13 14.51
C TYR A 55 -15.99 4.70 14.02
N GLN A 56 -15.15 5.08 14.96
CA GLN A 56 -13.73 5.33 14.80
C GLN A 56 -12.96 4.17 15.43
N LEU A 57 -12.02 3.60 14.68
CA LEU A 57 -11.06 2.65 15.21
C LEU A 57 -9.68 3.27 15.23
N THR A 58 -8.93 3.01 16.29
CA THR A 58 -7.50 3.23 16.34
C THR A 58 -6.82 1.87 16.31
N VAL A 59 -5.80 1.71 15.46
CA VAL A 59 -5.03 0.46 15.34
C VAL A 59 -3.57 0.66 15.74
N ASN A 60 -2.89 -0.41 16.16
CA ASN A 60 -1.47 -0.37 16.58
C ASN A 60 -0.46 -0.28 15.42
N SER A 61 -0.86 0.28 14.27
CA SER A 61 0.02 0.58 13.14
C SER A 61 -0.20 1.99 12.63
N SER A 62 0.84 2.71 12.21
CA SER A 62 0.72 4.07 11.69
C SER A 62 0.78 4.08 10.15
N LYS A 63 -0.31 4.58 9.53
CA LYS A 63 -0.40 4.81 8.09
C LYS A 63 0.60 5.86 7.67
N PHE A 64 0.71 6.95 8.41
CA PHE A 64 1.62 8.04 8.07
C PHE A 64 3.08 7.59 8.06
N ILE A 65 3.45 6.75 9.04
CA ILE A 65 4.81 6.21 9.13
C ILE A 65 5.09 5.21 8.02
N LEU A 66 4.19 4.26 7.77
CA LEU A 66 4.45 3.13 6.87
C LEU A 66 4.07 3.41 5.42
N PHE A 67 3.05 4.22 5.18
CA PHE A 67 2.48 4.47 3.85
C PHE A 67 2.24 5.97 3.64
N PRO A 68 3.29 6.81 3.64
CA PRO A 68 3.15 8.24 3.45
C PRO A 68 2.50 8.60 2.10
N TRP A 69 2.78 7.82 1.05
CA TRP A 69 2.38 8.12 -0.34
C TRP A 69 1.35 7.16 -0.94
N TYR A 70 0.88 6.18 -0.16
CA TYR A 70 0.01 5.11 -0.63
C TYR A 70 -1.01 4.74 0.44
N ASN A 71 -2.16 4.19 0.03
CA ASN A 71 -3.15 3.64 0.94
C ASN A 71 -3.23 2.12 0.73
N PRO A 72 -2.83 1.31 1.72
CA PRO A 72 -2.94 -0.12 1.63
C PRO A 72 -4.42 -0.55 1.62
N GLN A 73 -4.70 -1.70 1.04
CA GLN A 73 -6.07 -2.16 0.89
C GLN A 73 -6.48 -3.01 2.08
N LEU A 74 -7.53 -2.63 2.80
CA LEU A 74 -8.08 -3.48 3.85
C LEU A 74 -8.63 -4.80 3.25
N SER A 75 -8.15 -5.92 3.77
CA SER A 75 -8.63 -7.25 3.44
C SER A 75 -9.64 -7.69 4.49
N ILE A 76 -10.90 -7.84 4.09
CA ILE A 76 -11.93 -8.41 4.95
C ILE A 76 -11.94 -9.92 4.71
N THR A 77 -11.33 -10.69 5.61
CA THR A 77 -11.26 -12.15 5.48
C THR A 77 -12.65 -12.78 5.74
N PRO A 78 -13.14 -13.70 4.89
CA PRO A 78 -14.47 -14.31 5.03
C PRO A 78 -14.71 -15.06 6.35
N THR A 79 -13.66 -15.48 7.05
CA THR A 79 -13.76 -16.14 8.36
C THR A 79 -14.51 -15.27 9.38
N ASN A 80 -14.42 -13.95 9.25
CA ASN A 80 -15.16 -13.02 10.09
C ASN A 80 -16.60 -12.77 9.62
N ILE A 81 -17.05 -13.30 8.49
CA ILE A 81 -18.39 -13.07 7.92
C ILE A 81 -19.28 -14.30 8.04
N THR A 82 -18.71 -15.50 8.19
CA THR A 82 -19.42 -16.78 7.95
C THR A 82 -20.55 -17.15 8.91
N ASN A 83 -20.71 -16.48 10.06
CA ASN A 83 -21.83 -16.75 10.96
C ASN A 83 -22.68 -15.49 11.22
N GLY A 84 -23.89 -15.48 10.66
CA GLY A 84 -25.01 -14.59 11.00
C GLY A 84 -25.07 -13.25 10.26
N ASN A 85 -26.29 -12.72 10.10
CA ASN A 85 -26.62 -11.37 9.64
C ASN A 85 -25.91 -10.30 10.48
N SER A 86 -24.63 -10.05 10.25
CA SER A 86 -23.90 -9.01 10.96
C SER A 86 -24.24 -7.66 10.36
N THR A 87 -24.83 -6.79 11.16
CA THR A 87 -25.07 -5.39 10.78
C THR A 87 -23.76 -4.75 10.34
N MET A 88 -23.75 -4.26 9.10
CA MET A 88 -22.63 -3.49 8.56
C MET A 88 -22.71 -2.06 9.09
N VAL A 89 -21.58 -1.50 9.51
CA VAL A 89 -21.49 -0.15 10.06
C VAL A 89 -20.36 0.61 9.36
N ASN A 90 -20.47 1.94 9.33
CA ASN A 90 -19.43 2.79 8.76
C ASN A 90 -18.29 2.94 9.77
N VAL A 91 -17.06 2.71 9.34
CA VAL A 91 -15.88 2.72 10.19
C VAL A 91 -14.78 3.56 9.59
N LYS A 92 -14.28 4.53 10.36
CA LYS A 92 -13.06 5.29 10.06
C LYS A 92 -11.88 4.65 10.79
N ILE A 93 -10.81 4.31 10.10
CA ILE A 93 -9.64 3.65 10.70
C ILE A 93 -8.45 4.62 10.75
N TYR A 94 -7.91 4.82 11.94
CA TYR A 94 -6.77 5.67 12.23
C TYR A 94 -5.61 4.86 12.81
N GLY A 95 -4.39 5.32 12.53
CA GLY A 95 -3.20 4.83 13.21
C GLY A 95 -3.05 5.44 14.60
N PHE A 96 -2.11 4.89 15.37
CA PHE A 96 -1.89 5.25 16.77
C PHE A 96 -1.00 6.48 16.99
N SER A 97 -0.49 7.12 15.94
CA SER A 97 0.31 8.33 16.12
C SER A 97 -0.56 9.53 16.48
N ASN A 98 0.03 10.56 17.09
CA ASN A 98 -0.69 11.81 17.39
C ASN A 98 -0.84 12.74 16.17
N PHE A 99 -0.67 12.21 14.94
CA PHE A 99 -0.85 12.98 13.71
C PHE A 99 -2.27 12.81 13.16
N SER A 100 -2.96 13.92 12.88
CA SER A 100 -4.37 13.90 12.49
C SER A 100 -4.65 13.14 11.19
N ASP A 101 -3.69 13.17 10.25
CA ASP A 101 -3.81 12.47 8.97
C ASP A 101 -3.16 11.07 9.01
N ASP A 102 -2.89 10.53 10.20
CA ASP A 102 -2.55 9.12 10.38
C ASP A 102 -3.81 8.25 10.19
N TYR A 103 -4.26 8.20 8.94
CA TYR A 103 -5.61 7.78 8.58
C TYR A 103 -5.56 6.80 7.40
N TYR A 104 -6.15 5.62 7.58
CA TYR A 104 -6.19 4.56 6.58
C TYR A 104 -7.40 4.68 5.64
N GLY A 105 -8.52 5.27 6.09
CA GLY A 105 -9.72 5.44 5.28
C GLY A 105 -11.04 5.10 5.98
N GLU A 106 -12.12 5.18 5.20
CA GLU A 106 -13.49 4.76 5.60
C GLU A 106 -13.82 3.40 4.99
N TYR A 107 -14.41 2.53 5.78
CA TYR A 107 -14.73 1.15 5.41
C TYR A 107 -16.10 0.76 5.95
N MET A 108 -16.77 -0.16 5.26
CA MET A 108 -17.97 -0.81 5.76
C MET A 108 -17.57 -2.15 6.38
N LEU A 109 -17.73 -2.28 7.69
CA LEU A 109 -17.31 -3.47 8.43
C LEU A 109 -18.46 -4.10 9.23
N PRO A 110 -18.45 -5.42 9.46
CA PRO A 110 -19.34 -6.06 10.40
C PRO A 110 -19.19 -5.48 11.81
N LYS A 111 -20.27 -5.06 12.47
CA LYS A 111 -20.20 -4.55 13.85
C LYS A 111 -19.53 -5.53 14.82
N LYS A 112 -19.66 -6.83 14.58
CA LYS A 112 -19.11 -7.90 15.43
C LYS A 112 -17.58 -7.95 15.50
N ILE A 113 -16.87 -7.35 14.54
CA ILE A 113 -15.39 -7.30 14.53
C ILE A 113 -14.84 -6.01 15.13
N LEU A 114 -15.69 -5.12 15.65
CA LEU A 114 -15.28 -3.85 16.23
C LEU A 114 -14.95 -3.99 17.73
N ASN A 115 -14.08 -4.93 18.07
CA ASN A 115 -13.61 -5.12 19.44
C ASN A 115 -12.10 -4.86 19.53
N ILE A 116 -11.68 -4.31 20.66
CA ILE A 116 -10.25 -4.17 20.98
C ILE A 116 -9.61 -5.57 20.97
N GLY A 117 -8.43 -5.67 20.35
CA GLY A 117 -7.68 -6.92 20.18
C GLY A 117 -7.99 -7.66 18.87
N GLU A 118 -9.09 -7.36 18.19
CA GLU A 118 -9.38 -7.94 16.88
C GLU A 118 -8.37 -7.47 15.84
N GLU A 119 -8.02 -8.38 14.94
CA GLU A 119 -7.03 -8.14 13.89
C GLU A 119 -7.68 -7.60 12.61
N LEU A 120 -7.02 -6.60 12.03
CA LEU A 120 -7.28 -6.08 10.70
C LEU A 120 -6.04 -6.35 9.83
N ILE A 121 -6.30 -6.77 8.59
CA ILE A 121 -5.22 -7.13 7.65
C ILE A 121 -5.25 -6.16 6.48
N PHE A 122 -4.13 -5.49 6.26
CA PHE A 122 -3.93 -4.62 5.11
C PHE A 122 -3.06 -5.32 4.06
N LYS A 123 -3.60 -5.51 2.86
CA LYS A 123 -2.93 -6.10 1.71
C LYS A 123 -2.12 -5.08 0.93
N ASN A 124 -1.28 -5.62 0.05
CA ASN A 124 -0.45 -4.86 -0.89
C ASN A 124 0.60 -3.98 -0.21
N THR A 125 1.19 -4.48 0.87
CA THR A 125 2.07 -3.68 1.73
C THR A 125 3.54 -3.89 1.44
N GLY A 126 3.94 -4.68 0.45
CA GLY A 126 5.35 -5.05 0.30
C GLY A 126 6.18 -4.04 -0.48
N ALA A 127 5.53 -3.29 -1.38
CA ALA A 127 6.16 -2.21 -2.09
C ALA A 127 6.04 -0.90 -1.29
N TYR A 128 7.13 -0.14 -1.22
CA TYR A 128 7.13 1.25 -0.74
C TYR A 128 6.60 1.47 0.68
N SER A 129 6.67 0.45 1.53
CA SER A 129 6.27 0.53 2.93
C SER A 129 7.47 0.69 3.87
N MET A 130 8.15 -0.42 4.17
CA MET A 130 9.34 -0.48 5.02
C MET A 130 10.48 0.34 4.46
N SER A 131 10.60 0.46 3.14
CA SER A 131 11.59 1.31 2.49
C SER A 131 11.33 2.80 2.66
N MET A 132 10.09 3.21 2.96
CA MET A 132 9.67 4.61 3.12
C MET A 132 9.37 4.99 4.57
N ARG A 133 9.61 4.08 5.52
CA ARG A 133 9.29 4.30 6.93
C ARG A 133 10.03 5.51 7.51
N SER A 134 9.36 6.27 8.37
CA SER A 134 9.94 7.41 9.09
C SER A 134 10.01 7.15 10.60
N ILE A 135 10.92 7.80 11.32
CA ILE A 135 11.05 7.71 12.79
C ILE A 135 10.11 8.69 13.52
N PHE A 136 8.96 9.02 12.91
CA PHE A 136 8.06 10.01 13.46
C PHE A 136 7.55 9.57 14.85
N GLN A 137 7.63 10.49 15.81
CA GLN A 137 7.26 10.26 17.22
C GLN A 137 8.02 9.09 17.92
N LEU A 138 9.16 8.65 17.37
CA LEU A 138 9.94 7.52 17.89
C LEU A 138 9.11 6.23 18.06
N LEU A 139 8.07 6.08 17.24
CA LEU A 139 7.22 4.90 17.27
C LEU A 139 7.96 3.70 16.67
N GLU A 140 7.73 2.53 17.26
CA GLU A 140 8.30 1.28 16.78
C GLU A 140 7.70 0.88 15.43
N TYR A 141 8.48 0.13 14.66
CA TYR A 141 8.04 -0.44 13.39
C TYR A 141 7.45 -1.82 13.61
N PRO A 142 6.53 -2.26 12.72
CA PRO A 142 6.09 -3.64 12.72
C PRO A 142 7.27 -4.60 12.52
N ASP A 143 7.21 -5.73 13.20
CA ASP A 143 8.12 -6.84 12.95
C ASP A 143 7.90 -7.42 11.55
N ILE A 144 9.00 -7.87 10.93
CA ILE A 144 8.95 -8.54 9.63
C ILE A 144 9.03 -10.05 9.86
N ILE A 145 8.00 -10.76 9.44
CA ILE A 145 7.92 -12.23 9.52
C ILE A 145 7.89 -12.79 8.10
N TYR A 146 8.76 -13.76 7.83
CA TYR A 146 8.76 -14.52 6.58
C TYR A 146 8.02 -15.84 6.79
N LEU A 147 7.06 -16.12 5.91
CA LEU A 147 6.32 -17.39 5.89
C LEU A 147 6.83 -18.21 4.70
N GLU A 148 7.23 -19.46 4.95
CA GLU A 148 7.67 -20.44 3.95
C GLU A 148 6.60 -21.50 3.68
#